data_AF-A0A252F173-F1
#
_entry.id   AF-A0A252F173-F1
#
_cell.length_a   1.000
_cell.length_b   1.000
_cell.length_c   1.000
_cell.angle_alpha   90.00
_cell.angle_beta   90.00
_cell.angle_gamma   90.00
#
_symmetry.space_group_name_H-M   'P 1'
#
loop_
_entity.id
_entity.type
_entity.pdbx_description
1 polymer ?
#
loop_
_entity_poly.entity_id
_entity_poly.type
_entity_poly.pdbx_seq_one_letter_code
_entity_poly.pdbx_strand_id
1 'polypeptide(L)'
;MTGRQVYEQALVLLGMEHDDVPWLESMAAGCLNQMLADRLYEQGALCRAQGRNAPDAAPVMENMDEEVPYDELFVRECFPYGLAALLVAEDDRTMFNWLMSEYERRAAYYAPCTLTDLQEADE
;
A
#
# COMPACT_ATOMS: atom_id res chain seq x y z
N MET A 1 1.19 9.79 5.82
CA MET A 1 2.11 9.72 4.67
C MET A 1 1.33 10.08 3.40
N THR A 2 1.83 10.98 2.56
CA THR A 2 1.14 11.42 1.33
C THR A 2 1.38 10.48 0.15
N GLY A 3 0.54 10.57 -0.88
CA GLY A 3 0.73 9.81 -2.13
C GLY A 3 2.10 10.08 -2.76
N ARG A 4 2.54 11.34 -2.78
CA ARG A 4 3.85 11.79 -3.26
C ARG A 4 4.98 11.12 -2.50
N GLN A 5 4.88 11.03 -1.18
CA GLN A 5 5.87 10.34 -0.36
C GLN A 5 5.93 8.82 -0.67
N VAL A 6 4.79 8.20 -1.00
CA VAL A 6 4.77 6.78 -1.42
C VAL A 6 5.48 6.62 -2.76
N TYR A 7 5.20 7.53 -3.69
CA TYR A 7 5.84 7.55 -5.00
C TYR A 7 7.36 7.78 -4.92
N GLU A 8 7.82 8.73 -4.11
CA GLU A 8 9.25 8.96 -3.87
C GLU A 8 9.94 7.70 -3.31
N GLN A 9 9.31 7.00 -2.36
CA GLN A 9 9.85 5.75 -1.83
C GLN A 9 9.84 4.62 -2.88
N ALA A 10 8.82 4.58 -3.74
CA ALA A 10 8.79 3.64 -4.86
C ALA A 10 9.95 3.88 -5.82
N LEU A 11 10.26 5.14 -6.16
CA LEU A 11 11.41 5.47 -7.00
C LEU A 11 12.74 5.03 -6.37
N VAL A 12 12.89 5.17 -5.05
CA VAL A 12 14.06 4.66 -4.32
C VAL A 12 14.21 3.13 -4.48
N LEU A 13 13.11 2.37 -4.41
CA LEU A 13 13.13 0.92 -4.64
C LEU A 13 13.52 0.56 -6.08
N LEU A 14 13.15 1.41 -7.04
CA LEU A 14 13.49 1.24 -8.45
C LEU A 14 14.90 1.75 -8.79
N GLY A 15 15.58 2.42 -7.86
CA GLY A 15 16.87 3.06 -8.12
C GLY A 15 16.77 4.21 -9.12
N MET A 16 15.62 4.89 -9.17
CA MET A 16 15.34 6.01 -10.08
C MET A 16 15.34 7.34 -9.33
N GLU A 17 15.77 8.41 -10.00
CA GLU A 17 15.60 9.77 -9.51
C GLU A 17 14.33 10.39 -10.11
N HIS A 18 13.62 11.20 -9.33
CA HIS A 18 12.35 11.80 -9.76
C HIS A 18 12.47 12.63 -11.05
N ASP A 19 13.56 13.39 -11.17
CA ASP A 19 13.82 14.27 -12.31
C ASP A 19 14.03 13.49 -13.63
N ASP A 20 14.39 12.22 -13.57
CA ASP A 20 14.59 11.37 -14.74
C ASP A 20 13.28 10.79 -15.30
N VAL A 21 12.23 10.70 -14.47
CA VAL A 21 10.98 10.00 -14.79
C VAL A 21 9.70 10.77 -14.39
N PRO A 22 9.57 12.07 -14.70
CA PRO A 22 8.46 12.91 -14.23
C PRO A 22 7.08 12.45 -14.75
N TRP A 23 7.04 11.67 -15.85
CA TRP A 23 5.79 11.13 -16.39
C TRP A 23 5.18 10.02 -15.52
N LEU A 24 5.98 9.32 -14.70
CA LEU A 24 5.48 8.23 -13.84
C LEU A 24 4.56 8.74 -12.72
N GLU A 25 4.73 9.98 -12.25
CA GLU A 25 3.85 10.56 -11.21
C GLU A 25 2.39 10.63 -11.68
N SER A 26 2.16 10.89 -12.98
CA SER A 26 0.82 10.94 -13.56
C SER A 26 0.09 9.58 -13.53
N MET A 27 0.83 8.48 -13.53
CA MET A 27 0.29 7.13 -13.38
C MET A 27 0.09 6.76 -11.90
N ALA A 28 0.96 7.29 -11.03
CA ALA A 28 1.02 6.89 -9.63
C ALA A 28 -0.30 7.09 -8.87
N ALA A 29 -1.04 8.19 -9.11
CA ALA A 29 -2.34 8.43 -8.47
C ALA A 29 -3.37 7.35 -8.84
N GLY A 30 -3.41 6.94 -10.12
CA GLY A 30 -4.27 5.86 -10.58
C GLY A 30 -3.90 4.52 -9.94
N CYS A 31 -2.61 4.21 -9.87
CA CYS A 31 -2.10 3.01 -9.22
C CYS A 31 -2.43 2.98 -7.72
N LEU A 32 -2.23 4.08 -7.00
CA LEU A 32 -2.56 4.18 -5.58
C LEU A 32 -4.05 3.96 -5.32
N ASN A 33 -4.94 4.53 -6.15
CA ASN A 33 -6.37 4.29 -6.04
C ASN A 33 -6.76 2.82 -6.29
N GLN A 34 -6.09 2.13 -7.21
CA GLN A 34 -6.28 0.68 -7.38
C GLN A 34 -5.81 -0.10 -6.14
N MET A 35 -4.67 0.28 -5.57
CA MET A 35 -4.13 -0.37 -4.36
C MET A 35 -5.01 -0.12 -3.13
N LEU A 36 -5.59 1.07 -2.99
CA LEU A 36 -6.58 1.35 -1.95
C LEU A 36 -7.77 0.40 -2.09
N ALA A 37 -8.32 0.25 -3.29
CA ALA A 37 -9.41 -0.69 -3.54
C ALA A 37 -9.03 -2.14 -3.20
N ASP A 38 -7.84 -2.56 -3.61
CA ASP A 38 -7.29 -3.89 -3.36
C ASP A 38 -7.11 -4.19 -1.87
N ARG A 39 -6.65 -3.22 -1.07
CA ARG A 39 -6.34 -3.38 0.37
C ARG A 39 -7.45 -2.97 1.32
N LEU A 40 -8.69 -2.82 0.83
CA LEU A 40 -9.84 -2.43 1.65
C LEU A 40 -10.10 -3.42 2.79
N TYR A 41 -9.87 -4.72 2.54
CA TYR A 41 -10.10 -5.77 3.53
C TYR A 41 -9.15 -5.66 4.73
N GLU A 42 -7.84 -5.54 4.47
CA GLU A 42 -6.81 -5.39 5.48
C GLU A 42 -7.00 -4.09 6.26
N GLN A 43 -7.28 -2.98 5.57
CA GLN A 43 -7.59 -1.71 6.25
C GLN A 43 -8.80 -1.85 7.18
N GLY A 44 -9.86 -2.51 6.71
CA GLY A 44 -11.05 -2.76 7.52
C GLY A 44 -10.76 -3.62 8.74
N ALA A 45 -9.89 -4.63 8.61
CA ALA A 45 -9.44 -5.45 9.73
C ALA A 45 -8.66 -4.62 10.77
N LEU A 46 -7.73 -3.77 10.33
CA LEU A 46 -6.97 -2.88 11.20
C LEU A 46 -7.84 -1.88 11.94
N CYS A 47 -8.80 -1.25 11.24
CA CYS A 47 -9.77 -0.37 11.89
C CYS A 47 -10.50 -1.09 13.02
N ARG A 48 -11.04 -2.29 12.76
CA ARG A 48 -11.79 -3.07 13.77
C ARG A 48 -10.92 -3.46 14.95
N ALA A 49 -9.68 -3.92 14.72
CA ALA A 49 -8.74 -4.28 15.78
C ALA A 49 -8.41 -3.09 16.70
N GLN A 50 -8.41 -1.87 16.16
CA GLN A 50 -8.17 -0.64 16.90
C GLN A 50 -9.46 0.02 17.44
N GLY A 51 -10.62 -0.64 17.33
CA GLY A 51 -11.91 -0.09 17.75
C GLY A 51 -12.40 1.10 16.92
N ARG A 52 -11.88 1.28 15.70
CA ARG A 52 -12.30 2.30 14.73
C ARG A 52 -13.33 1.73 13.75
N ASN A 53 -14.10 2.62 13.11
CA ASN A 53 -15.00 2.22 12.04
C ASN A 53 -14.21 1.82 10.80
N ALA A 54 -14.50 0.63 10.27
CA ALA A 54 -13.97 0.20 8.98
C ALA A 54 -14.64 1.00 7.85
N PRO A 55 -13.89 1.41 6.81
CA PRO A 55 -14.49 2.04 5.64
C PRO A 55 -15.41 1.05 4.90
N ASP A 56 -16.59 1.52 4.49
CA ASP A 56 -17.56 0.73 3.73
C ASP A 56 -17.19 0.58 2.25
N ALA A 57 -16.36 1.49 1.74
CA ALA A 57 -15.86 1.50 0.38
C ALA A 57 -14.42 2.02 0.34
N ALA A 58 -13.71 1.66 -0.73
CA ALA A 58 -12.36 2.16 -0.96
C ALA A 58 -12.39 3.68 -1.15
N PRO A 59 -11.58 4.43 -0.39
CA PRO A 59 -11.43 5.86 -0.60
C PRO A 59 -10.71 6.13 -1.92
N VAL A 60 -10.89 7.33 -2.46
CA VAL A 60 -10.25 7.80 -3.68
C VAL A 60 -9.44 9.04 -3.34
N MET A 61 -8.16 9.01 -3.69
CA MET A 61 -7.28 10.17 -3.66
C MET A 61 -7.49 11.00 -4.92
N GLU A 62 -7.66 12.31 -4.77
CA GLU A 62 -7.83 13.24 -5.90
C GLU A 62 -6.48 13.72 -6.45
N ASN A 63 -5.45 13.78 -5.61
CA ASN A 63 -4.10 14.19 -5.99
C ASN A 63 -3.01 13.54 -5.11
N MET A 64 -1.76 13.67 -5.52
CA MET A 64 -0.61 13.05 -4.84
C MET A 64 -0.20 13.76 -3.54
N ASP A 65 -0.63 15.00 -3.31
CA ASP A 65 -0.26 15.76 -2.11
C ASP A 65 -1.16 15.42 -0.90
N GLU A 66 -2.26 14.70 -1.14
CA GLU A 66 -3.14 14.16 -0.10
C GLU A 66 -2.48 13.05 0.72
N GLU A 67 -2.86 12.98 1.99
CA GLU A 67 -2.55 11.83 2.84
C GLU A 67 -3.25 10.58 2.30
N VAL A 68 -2.52 9.46 2.25
CA VAL A 68 -3.09 8.18 1.88
C VAL A 68 -4.06 7.77 3.00
N PRO A 69 -5.36 7.57 2.71
CA PRO A 69 -6.43 7.49 3.73
C PRO A 69 -6.52 6.15 4.47
N TYR A 70 -5.42 5.42 4.61
CA TYR A 70 -5.30 4.12 5.31
C TYR A 70 -4.40 4.23 6.54
N ASP A 71 -4.28 3.14 7.31
CA ASP A 71 -3.40 3.11 8.48
C ASP A 71 -1.94 3.44 8.09
N GLU A 72 -1.31 4.34 8.85
CA GLU A 72 -0.02 4.91 8.47
C GLU A 72 1.09 3.86 8.38
N LEU A 73 1.15 2.92 9.34
CA LEU A 73 2.16 1.87 9.34
C LEU A 73 1.93 0.92 8.18
N PHE A 74 0.66 0.57 7.92
CA PHE A 74 0.31 -0.28 6.80
C PHE A 74 0.72 0.34 5.46
N VAL A 75 0.38 1.61 5.23
CA VAL A 75 0.78 2.33 4.01
C VAL A 75 2.30 2.40 3.91
N ARG A 76 2.98 2.84 4.98
CA ARG A 76 4.43 3.06 4.97
C ARG A 76 5.22 1.78 4.69
N GLU A 77 4.79 0.64 5.22
CA GLU A 77 5.49 -0.62 5.02
C GLU A 77 5.14 -1.27 3.68
N CYS A 78 3.86 -1.24 3.30
CA CYS A 78 3.36 -2.04 2.18
C CYS A 78 3.36 -1.27 0.85
N PHE A 79 2.79 -0.06 0.81
CA PHE A 79 2.44 0.62 -0.43
C PHE A 79 3.63 0.98 -1.34
N PRO A 80 4.81 1.39 -0.84
CA PRO A 80 5.96 1.67 -1.71
C PRO A 80 6.32 0.50 -2.63
N TYR A 81 6.23 -0.75 -2.14
CA TYR A 81 6.53 -1.95 -2.91
C TYR A 81 5.49 -2.21 -4.00
N GLY A 82 4.20 -2.09 -3.67
CA GLY A 82 3.11 -2.29 -4.64
C GLY A 82 3.14 -1.23 -5.73
N LEU A 83 3.37 0.05 -5.37
CA LEU A 83 3.47 1.11 -6.34
C LEU A 83 4.70 0.92 -7.24
N ALA A 84 5.87 0.62 -6.66
CA ALA A 84 7.07 0.34 -7.45
C ALA A 84 6.85 -0.81 -8.44
N ALA A 85 6.16 -1.87 -8.01
CA ALA A 85 5.83 -2.99 -8.90
C ALA A 85 4.98 -2.52 -10.09
N LEU A 86 3.89 -1.81 -9.82
CA LEU A 86 2.99 -1.32 -10.87
C LEU A 86 3.69 -0.41 -11.88
N LEU A 87 4.65 0.39 -11.43
CA LEU A 87 5.42 1.29 -12.30
C LEU A 87 6.39 0.57 -13.24
N VAL A 88 6.85 -0.66 -12.92
CA VAL A 88 7.78 -1.44 -13.77
C VAL A 88 7.15 -2.67 -14.40
N ALA A 89 5.83 -2.81 -14.30
CA ALA A 89 5.11 -4.03 -14.72
C ALA A 89 5.35 -4.40 -16.19
N GLU A 90 5.53 -3.41 -17.07
CA GLU A 90 5.79 -3.63 -18.50
C GLU A 90 7.29 -3.75 -18.84
N ASP A 91 8.17 -3.17 -18.02
CA ASP A 91 9.60 -3.03 -18.32
C ASP A 91 10.46 -4.16 -17.75
N ASP A 92 10.23 -4.54 -16.49
CA ASP A 92 11.04 -5.56 -15.80
C ASP A 92 10.15 -6.52 -15.01
N ARG A 93 9.82 -7.65 -15.64
CA ARG A 93 9.02 -8.71 -15.04
C ARG A 93 9.67 -9.35 -13.81
N THR A 94 11.00 -9.39 -13.75
CA THR A 94 11.70 -10.02 -12.62
C THR A 94 11.59 -9.11 -11.39
N MET A 95 11.86 -7.82 -11.58
CA MET A 95 11.68 -6.81 -10.54
C MET A 95 10.21 -6.72 -10.10
N PHE A 96 9.28 -6.69 -11.04
CA PHE A 96 7.84 -6.72 -10.77
C PHE A 96 7.45 -7.87 -9.83
N ASN A 97 7.86 -9.11 -10.16
CA ASN A 97 7.51 -10.28 -9.35
C ASN A 97 8.10 -10.18 -7.93
N TRP A 98 9.33 -9.70 -7.80
CA TRP A 98 9.97 -9.53 -6.49
C TRP A 98 9.24 -8.45 -5.66
N LEU A 99 8.96 -7.28 -6.24
CA LEU A 99 8.24 -6.19 -5.58
C LEU A 99 6.82 -6.61 -5.18
N MET A 100 6.09 -7.29 -6.07
CA MET A 100 4.76 -7.81 -5.74
C MET A 100 4.81 -8.85 -4.62
N SER A 101 5.79 -9.74 -4.62
CA SER A 101 5.97 -10.69 -3.52
C SER A 101 6.21 -9.97 -2.19
N GLU A 102 6.99 -8.90 -2.20
CA GLU A 102 7.27 -8.09 -1.01
C GLU A 102 6.04 -7.28 -0.57
N TYR A 103 5.24 -6.77 -1.50
CA TYR A 103 3.96 -6.10 -1.24
C TYR A 103 2.98 -7.05 -0.54
N GLU A 104 2.72 -8.23 -1.12
CA GLU A 104 1.80 -9.22 -0.55
C GLU A 104 2.28 -9.77 0.80
N ARG A 105 3.58 -10.07 0.92
CA ARG A 105 4.16 -10.55 2.19
C ARG A 105 3.95 -9.55 3.31
N ARG A 106 4.06 -8.25 3.02
CA ARG A 106 3.83 -7.20 4.03
C ARG A 106 2.36 -7.06 4.36
N ALA A 107 1.48 -7.03 3.36
CA ALA A 107 0.04 -6.96 3.58
C ALA A 107 -0.47 -8.12 4.45
N ALA A 108 0.10 -9.31 4.28
CA ALA A 108 -0.27 -10.48 5.08
C ALA A 108 -0.09 -10.30 6.60
N TYR A 109 0.85 -9.47 7.07
CA TYR A 109 0.98 -9.18 8.51
C TYR A 109 -0.24 -8.45 9.08
N TYR A 110 -0.92 -7.67 8.24
CA TYR A 110 -2.08 -6.85 8.60
C TYR A 110 -3.41 -7.58 8.39
N ALA A 111 -3.38 -8.81 7.84
CA ALA A 111 -4.56 -9.65 7.71
C ALA A 111 -5.01 -10.22 9.08
N PRO A 112 -6.31 -10.38 9.34
CA PRO A 112 -6.83 -10.76 10.66
C PRO A 112 -6.39 -12.15 11.16
N CYS A 113 -5.93 -13.05 10.28
CA CYS A 113 -5.38 -14.36 10.66
C CYS A 113 -4.14 -14.25 11.58
N THR A 114 -3.43 -13.12 11.55
CA THR A 114 -2.27 -12.82 12.40
C THR A 114 -2.58 -11.88 13.57
N LEU A 115 -3.78 -11.29 13.61
CA LEU A 115 -4.20 -10.30 14.62
C LEU A 115 -5.16 -10.88 15.68
N THR A 116 -5.41 -12.18 15.67
CA THR A 116 -6.26 -12.81 16.69
C THR A 116 -5.44 -12.95 17.97
N ASP A 117 -5.72 -12.14 18.98
CA ASP A 117 -5.27 -12.42 20.34
C ASP A 117 -5.82 -13.79 20.73
N LEU A 118 -4.92 -14.70 21.15
CA LEU A 118 -5.32 -15.93 21.83
C LEU A 118 -6.03 -15.49 23.11
N GLN A 119 -7.36 -15.40 23.07
CA GLN A 119 -8.14 -15.37 24.31
C GLN A 119 -7.85 -16.70 25.00
N GLU A 120 -7.01 -16.66 26.04
CA GLU A 120 -6.88 -17.75 26.98
C GLU A 120 -8.29 -18.05 27.48
N ALA A 121 -8.78 -19.25 27.17
CA ALA A 121 -10.03 -19.74 27.71
C ALA A 121 -9.79 -19.95 29.21
N ASP A 122 -10.16 -18.97 30.01
CA ASP A 122 -10.34 -19.14 31.45
C ASP A 122 -11.51 -20.13 31.65
N GLU A 123 -11.16 -21.41 31.84
CA GLU A 123 -12.02 -22.45 32.45
C GLU A 123 -11.76 -22.57 33.95
#